data_AF-A0A8H7ZFY6-F1
#
_entry.id   AF-A0A8H7ZFY6-F1
#
_cell.length_a   1.000
_cell.length_b   1.000
_cell.length_c   1.000
_cell.angle_alpha   90.00
_cell.angle_beta   90.00
_cell.angle_gamma   90.00
#
_symmetry.space_group_name_H-M   'P 1'
#
loop_
_entity.id
_entity.type
_entity.pdbx_description
1 polymer ?
#
loop_
_entity_poly.entity_id
_entity_poly.type
_entity_poly.pdbx_seq_one_letter_code
_entity_poly.pdbx_strand_id
1 'polypeptide(L)'
;MSVILSVFFASFLISSSIGASISGAIWTNKMYGVVLGNMQDMGIPNAAELAKFEYDTPIEFIKVHTWGTPARIAVATAYSHVQKYLCMTGLVLCFPLIVLSFVVRDHRLDSVQSLEVDHDDEQGVSRDGKVVMNKYDDDIVLDNLRSFSTSVKARWRGTPLCNTD
;
A
#
# COMPACT_ATOMS: atom_id res chain seq x y z
N MET A 1 11.60 23.00 10.23
CA MET A 1 10.19 22.58 10.08
C MET A 1 9.76 22.40 8.61
N SER A 2 9.98 23.37 7.72
CA SER A 2 9.50 23.32 6.33
C SER A 2 9.96 22.10 5.51
N VAL A 3 11.24 21.72 5.61
CA VAL A 3 11.79 20.57 4.86
C VAL A 3 11.18 19.23 5.29
N ILE A 4 10.88 19.07 6.57
CA ILE A 4 10.27 17.83 7.09
C ILE A 4 8.83 17.71 6.59
N LEU A 5 8.09 18.82 6.64
CA LEU A 5 6.71 18.86 6.17
C LEU A 5 6.60 18.66 4.66
N SER A 6 7.53 19.20 3.87
CA SER A 6 7.54 19.02 2.42
C SER A 6 7.79 17.56 2.03
N VAL A 7 8.73 16.88 2.68
CA VAL A 7 8.99 15.44 2.47
C VAL A 7 7.78 14.60 2.87
N PHE A 8 7.13 14.94 4.00
CA PHE A 8 5.92 14.25 4.44
C PHE A 8 4.77 14.43 3.44
N PHE A 9 4.52 15.66 2.98
CA PHE A 9 3.46 15.95 2.03
C PHE A 9 3.72 15.30 0.66
N ALA A 10 4.96 15.32 0.18
CA ALA A 10 5.35 14.62 -1.05
C ALA A 10 5.04 13.11 -0.96
N SER A 11 5.37 12.49 0.17
CA SER A 11 5.07 11.07 0.43
C SER A 11 3.56 10.79 0.46
N PHE A 12 2.77 11.70 1.04
CA PHE A 12 1.31 11.60 1.06
C PHE A 12 0.71 11.68 -0.35
N LEU A 13 1.20 12.59 -1.21
CA LEU A 13 0.71 12.72 -2.58
C LEU A 13 0.99 11.46 -3.41
N ILE A 14 2.19 10.87 -3.26
CA ILE A 14 2.53 9.59 -3.90
C ILE A 14 1.58 8.48 -3.41
N SER A 15 1.30 8.43 -2.11
CA SER A 15 0.39 7.44 -1.55
C SER A 15 -1.05 7.61 -2.07
N SER A 16 -1.51 8.87 -2.17
CA SER A 16 -2.84 9.21 -2.68
C SER A 16 -3.01 8.82 -4.13
N SER A 17 -2.01 9.05 -4.98
CA SER A 17 -2.07 8.68 -6.40
C SER A 17 -2.07 7.17 -6.61
N ILE A 18 -1.32 6.42 -5.79
CA ILE A 18 -1.32 4.95 -5.81
C ILE A 18 -2.71 4.43 -5.43
N GLY A 19 -3.30 4.92 -4.33
CA GLY A 19 -4.63 4.52 -3.88
C GLY A 19 -5.72 4.83 -4.91
N ALA A 20 -5.69 6.02 -5.51
CA ALA A 20 -6.61 6.43 -6.57
C ALA A 20 -6.48 5.53 -7.81
N SER A 21 -5.25 5.17 -8.21
CA SER A 21 -4.99 4.30 -9.35
C SER A 21 -5.53 2.88 -9.13
N ILE A 22 -5.31 2.30 -7.95
CA ILE A 22 -5.83 0.96 -7.61
C ILE A 22 -7.36 0.97 -7.58
N SER A 23 -7.97 1.96 -6.93
CA SER A 23 -9.42 2.11 -6.87
C SER A 23 -10.04 2.26 -8.27
N GLY A 24 -9.44 3.09 -9.13
CA GLY A 24 -9.86 3.27 -10.52
C GLY A 24 -9.71 1.99 -11.36
N ALA A 25 -8.64 1.23 -11.15
CA ALA A 25 -8.43 -0.06 -11.83
C ALA A 25 -9.49 -1.09 -11.41
N ILE A 26 -9.82 -1.18 -10.10
CA ILE A 26 -10.86 -2.07 -9.60
C ILE A 26 -12.21 -1.69 -10.22
N TRP A 27 -12.54 -0.40 -10.20
CA TRP A 27 -13.77 0.13 -10.77
C TRP A 27 -13.92 -0.25 -12.24
N THR A 28 -12.97 0.16 -13.08
CA THR A 28 -13.04 -0.04 -14.54
C THR A 28 -13.07 -1.50 -14.96
N ASN A 29 -12.37 -2.40 -14.24
CA ASN A 29 -12.32 -3.81 -14.60
C ASN A 29 -13.51 -4.63 -14.05
N LYS A 30 -14.06 -4.29 -12.88
CA LYS A 30 -15.09 -5.11 -12.22
C LYS A 30 -16.50 -4.56 -12.37
N MET A 31 -16.67 -3.24 -12.51
CA MET A 31 -17.99 -2.60 -12.44
C MET A 31 -18.97 -3.17 -13.47
N TYR A 32 -18.61 -3.18 -14.75
CA TYR A 32 -19.49 -3.68 -15.81
C TYR A 32 -19.88 -5.14 -15.60
N GLY A 33 -18.92 -6.01 -15.27
CA GLY A 33 -19.19 -7.43 -15.05
C GLY A 33 -20.11 -7.70 -13.86
N VAL A 34 -19.97 -6.93 -12.76
CA VAL A 34 -20.82 -7.09 -11.58
C VAL A 34 -22.23 -6.55 -11.83
N VAL A 35 -22.39 -5.46 -12.57
CA VAL A 35 -23.71 -4.92 -12.96
C VAL A 35 -24.43 -5.90 -13.88
N LEU A 36 -23.75 -6.42 -14.91
CA LEU A 36 -24.32 -7.40 -15.84
C LEU A 36 -24.79 -8.66 -15.11
N GLY A 37 -23.95 -9.21 -14.23
CA GLY A 37 -24.30 -10.40 -13.44
C GLY A 37 -25.53 -10.16 -12.57
N ASN A 38 -25.57 -9.05 -11.82
CA ASN A 38 -26.74 -8.75 -10.97
C ASN A 38 -28.02 -8.50 -11.77
N MET A 39 -27.94 -7.90 -12.96
CA MET A 39 -29.10 -7.71 -13.84
C MET A 39 -29.60 -9.04 -14.44
N GLN A 40 -28.69 -9.96 -14.78
CA GLN A 40 -29.02 -11.31 -15.24
C GLN A 40 -29.66 -12.14 -14.13
N ASP A 41 -29.12 -12.07 -12.91
CA ASP A 41 -29.64 -12.79 -11.74
C ASP A 41 -31.08 -12.35 -11.38
N MET A 42 -31.42 -11.08 -11.64
CA MET A 42 -32.79 -10.56 -11.45
C MET A 42 -33.71 -10.77 -12.66
N GLY A 43 -33.24 -11.42 -13.72
CA GLY A 43 -34.06 -11.80 -14.89
C GLY A 43 -34.54 -10.61 -15.74
N ILE A 44 -33.78 -9.52 -15.78
CA ILE A 44 -34.20 -8.30 -16.50
C ILE A 44 -34.00 -8.48 -18.02
N PRO A 45 -35.01 -8.21 -18.87
CA PRO A 45 -34.85 -8.23 -20.32
C PRO A 45 -33.85 -7.16 -20.76
N ASN A 46 -33.02 -7.47 -21.77
CA ASN A 46 -31.97 -6.58 -22.29
C ASN A 46 -30.89 -6.16 -21.27
N ALA A 47 -30.57 -7.03 -20.31
CA ALA A 47 -29.56 -6.77 -19.27
C ALA A 47 -28.22 -6.24 -19.80
N ALA A 48 -27.74 -6.71 -20.96
CA ALA A 48 -26.46 -6.27 -21.52
C ALA A 48 -26.48 -4.82 -22.03
N GLU A 49 -27.58 -4.41 -22.64
CA GLU A 49 -27.76 -3.07 -23.19
C GLU A 49 -28.04 -2.06 -22.08
N LEU A 50 -28.85 -2.47 -21.09
CA LEU A 50 -29.17 -1.67 -19.93
C LEU A 50 -27.95 -1.49 -19.01
N ALA A 51 -27.13 -2.53 -18.82
CA ALA A 51 -25.87 -2.43 -18.09
C ALA A 51 -24.86 -1.51 -18.80
N LYS A 52 -24.81 -1.53 -20.14
CA LYS A 52 -23.95 -0.63 -20.92
C LYS A 52 -24.43 0.82 -20.81
N PHE A 53 -25.73 1.04 -20.90
CA PHE A 53 -26.33 2.37 -20.77
C PHE A 53 -26.12 2.98 -19.36
N GLU A 54 -26.24 2.16 -18.31
CA GLU A 54 -25.90 2.59 -16.94
C GLU A 54 -24.41 2.89 -16.79
N TYR A 55 -23.53 2.06 -17.37
CA TYR A 55 -22.09 2.26 -17.28
C TYR A 55 -21.62 3.53 -18.03
N ASP A 56 -22.23 3.85 -19.17
CA ASP A 56 -21.89 5.02 -19.99
C ASP A 56 -22.51 6.32 -19.44
N THR A 57 -23.79 6.25 -19.02
CA THR A 57 -24.57 7.42 -18.60
C THR A 57 -25.37 7.19 -17.33
N PRO A 58 -24.71 7.07 -16.16
CA PRO A 58 -25.39 6.73 -14.91
C PRO A 58 -26.39 7.79 -14.45
N ILE A 59 -26.13 9.06 -14.74
CA ILE A 59 -27.01 10.17 -14.34
C ILE A 59 -28.34 10.15 -15.10
N GLU A 60 -28.32 9.81 -16.40
CA GLU A 60 -29.53 9.70 -17.21
C GLU A 60 -30.32 8.44 -16.83
N PHE A 61 -29.63 7.33 -16.57
CA PHE A 61 -30.27 6.11 -16.09
C PHE A 61 -31.05 6.32 -14.79
N ILE A 62 -30.50 7.06 -13.82
CA ILE A 62 -31.15 7.36 -12.54
C ILE A 62 -32.40 8.23 -12.70
N LYS A 63 -32.44 9.10 -13.72
CA LYS A 63 -33.63 9.92 -14.03
C LYS A 63 -34.73 9.07 -14.66
N VAL A 64 -34.36 8.13 -15.53
CA VAL A 64 -35.30 7.23 -16.22
C VAL A 64 -35.83 6.14 -15.28
N HIS A 65 -34.98 5.60 -14.39
CA HIS A 65 -35.31 4.55 -13.46
C HIS A 65 -35.44 5.10 -12.03
N THR A 66 -36.68 5.27 -11.57
CA THR A 66 -36.96 5.72 -10.21
C THR A 66 -36.57 4.65 -9.17
N TRP A 67 -36.41 5.08 -7.91
CA TRP A 67 -36.14 4.19 -6.78
C TRP A 67 -37.23 3.13 -6.65
N GLY A 68 -36.83 1.86 -6.48
CA GLY A 68 -37.73 0.72 -6.37
C GLY A 68 -37.94 -0.09 -7.66
N THR A 69 -37.46 0.40 -8.81
CA THR A 69 -37.43 -0.40 -10.04
C THR A 69 -36.43 -1.56 -9.93
N PRO A 70 -36.71 -2.74 -10.51
CA PRO A 70 -35.81 -3.90 -10.41
C PRO A 70 -34.43 -3.62 -11.01
N ALA A 71 -34.37 -2.85 -12.11
CA ALA A 71 -33.12 -2.44 -12.74
C ALA A 71 -32.24 -1.60 -11.81
N ARG A 72 -32.83 -0.65 -11.06
CA ARG A 72 -32.09 0.19 -10.13
C ARG A 72 -31.65 -0.56 -8.88
N ILE A 73 -32.44 -1.53 -8.41
CA ILE A 73 -32.07 -2.40 -7.28
C ILE A 73 -30.89 -3.29 -7.68
N ALA A 74 -30.88 -3.83 -8.91
CA ALA A 74 -29.76 -4.61 -9.45
C ALA A 74 -28.46 -3.80 -9.46
N VAL A 75 -28.52 -2.56 -9.95
CA VAL A 75 -27.39 -1.65 -9.97
C VAL A 75 -26.95 -1.32 -8.55
N ALA A 76 -27.84 -0.90 -7.65
CA ALA A 76 -27.49 -0.58 -6.27
C ALA A 76 -26.81 -1.76 -5.54
N THR A 77 -27.29 -2.98 -5.80
CA THR A 77 -26.68 -4.21 -5.26
C THR A 77 -25.28 -4.42 -5.82
N ALA A 78 -25.10 -4.23 -7.13
CA ALA A 78 -23.79 -4.29 -7.78
C ALA A 78 -22.80 -3.27 -7.20
N TYR A 79 -23.23 -2.03 -6.98
CA TYR A 79 -22.43 -0.98 -6.32
C TYR A 79 -21.99 -1.40 -4.91
N SER A 80 -22.89 -2.01 -4.14
CA SER A 80 -22.55 -2.50 -2.79
C SER A 80 -21.47 -3.59 -2.82
N HIS A 81 -21.45 -4.45 -3.85
CA HIS A 81 -20.44 -5.48 -4.04
C HIS A 81 -19.08 -4.87 -4.39
N VAL A 82 -19.06 -3.91 -5.32
CA VAL A 82 -17.82 -3.21 -5.70
C VAL A 82 -17.25 -2.46 -4.49
N GLN A 83 -18.08 -1.74 -3.73
CA GLN A 83 -17.65 -1.02 -2.53
C GLN A 83 -16.99 -1.94 -1.49
N LYS A 84 -17.53 -3.15 -1.29
CA LYS A 84 -16.92 -4.16 -0.40
C LYS A 84 -15.52 -4.55 -0.86
N TYR A 85 -15.29 -4.72 -2.17
CA TYR A 85 -13.96 -5.02 -2.70
C TYR A 85 -12.97 -3.87 -2.47
N LEU A 86 -13.42 -2.61 -2.60
CA LEU A 86 -12.59 -1.44 -2.30
C LEU A 86 -12.17 -1.42 -0.82
N CYS A 87 -13.13 -1.63 0.09
CA CYS A 87 -12.85 -1.68 1.53
C CYS A 87 -11.91 -2.84 1.89
N MET A 88 -12.12 -4.02 1.30
CA MET A 88 -11.25 -5.19 1.54
C MET A 88 -9.82 -4.93 1.06
N THR A 89 -9.67 -4.31 -0.11
CA THR A 89 -8.34 -3.94 -0.63
C THR A 89 -7.63 -2.96 0.31
N GLY A 90 -8.36 -1.98 0.86
CA GLY A 90 -7.83 -1.08 1.87
C GLY A 90 -7.35 -1.81 3.13
N LEU A 91 -8.12 -2.78 3.63
CA LEU A 91 -7.73 -3.59 4.79
C LEU A 91 -6.47 -4.42 4.52
N VAL A 92 -6.36 -5.00 3.33
CA VAL A 92 -5.16 -5.77 2.94
C VAL A 92 -3.94 -4.86 2.84
N LEU A 93 -4.08 -3.60 2.41
CA LEU A 93 -2.99 -2.63 2.40
C LEU A 93 -2.58 -2.15 3.81
N CYS A 94 -3.44 -2.27 4.81
CA CYS A 94 -3.05 -2.03 6.20
C CYS A 94 -2.13 -3.13 6.77
N PHE A 95 -2.24 -4.37 6.27
CA PHE A 95 -1.41 -5.47 6.74
C PHE A 95 0.11 -5.23 6.60
N PRO A 96 0.65 -4.83 5.43
CA PRO A 96 2.07 -4.53 5.31
C PRO A 96 2.49 -3.32 6.16
N LEU A 97 1.60 -2.35 6.42
CA LEU A 97 1.90 -1.25 7.34
C LEU A 97 2.12 -1.75 8.77
N ILE A 98 1.30 -2.70 9.23
CA ILE A 98 1.46 -3.35 10.53
C ILE A 98 2.80 -4.11 10.59
N VAL A 99 3.11 -4.88 9.54
CA VAL A 99 4.40 -5.59 9.45
C VAL A 99 5.58 -4.63 9.48
N LEU A 100 5.51 -3.53 8.73
CA LEU A 100 6.55 -2.49 8.75
C LEU A 100 6.65 -1.80 10.11
N SER A 101 5.55 -1.66 10.85
CA SER A 101 5.58 -1.13 12.21
C SER A 101 6.42 -1.99 13.16
N PHE A 102 6.49 -3.31 12.94
CA PHE A 102 7.40 -4.18 13.71
C PHE A 102 8.87 -4.05 13.26
N VAL A 103 9.13 -3.51 12.07
CA VAL A 103 10.48 -3.25 11.54
C VAL A 103 11.00 -1.89 12.01
N VAL A 104 10.11 -0.95 12.36
CA VAL A 104 10.50 0.34 12.94
C VAL A 104 11.13 0.09 14.31
N ARG A 105 12.40 0.46 14.42
CA ARG A 105 13.23 0.33 15.62
C ARG A 105 12.63 1.10 16.79
N ASP A 106 12.45 0.42 17.92
CA ASP A 106 12.13 1.05 19.19
C ASP A 106 13.42 1.71 19.75
N HIS A 107 13.56 3.02 19.58
CA HIS A 107 14.63 3.77 20.23
C HIS A 107 14.26 3.97 21.70
N ARG A 108 15.05 3.38 22.59
CA ARG A 108 14.93 3.59 24.03
C ARG A 108 15.13 5.08 24.31
N LEU A 109 14.13 5.72 24.90
CA LEU A 109 14.27 7.06 25.47
C LEU A 109 15.18 6.95 26.69
N ASP A 110 16.45 7.29 26.50
CA ASP A 110 17.34 7.56 27.63
C ASP A 110 16.84 8.85 28.32
N SER A 111 17.07 8.99 29.63
CA SER A 111 16.60 10.17 30.38
C SER A 111 17.35 11.46 30.03
N VAL A 112 18.31 11.37 29.10
CA VAL A 112 19.01 12.50 28.52
C VAL A 112 18.26 12.98 27.29
N GLN A 113 17.64 14.15 27.44
CA GLN A 113 16.91 14.81 26.37
C GLN A 113 17.91 15.43 25.39
N SER A 114 18.28 14.69 24.33
CA SER A 114 18.99 15.16 23.13
C SER A 114 20.30 15.95 23.36
N LEU A 115 21.44 15.31 23.09
CA LEU A 115 22.73 15.94 22.76
C LEU A 115 23.03 17.24 23.55
N GLU A 116 23.49 17.11 24.80
CA GLU A 116 24.54 18.01 25.27
C GLU A 116 25.77 17.73 24.40
N VAL A 117 25.85 18.41 23.26
CA VAL A 117 27.16 18.74 22.70
C VAL A 117 27.67 19.86 23.58
N ASP A 118 28.28 19.49 24.70
CA ASP A 118 29.20 20.42 25.35
C ASP A 118 30.37 20.56 24.36
N HIS A 119 30.40 21.72 23.71
CA HIS A 119 31.47 22.13 22.83
C HIS A 119 32.66 22.50 23.72
N ASP A 120 33.29 21.50 24.33
CA ASP A 120 34.70 21.60 24.65
C ASP A 120 35.45 21.35 23.34
N ASP A 121 35.61 22.45 22.60
CA ASP A 121 36.62 22.58 21.57
C ASP A 121 37.94 21.98 22.11
N GLU A 122 38.61 21.17 21.28
CA GLU A 122 39.91 20.51 21.54
C GLU A 122 39.92 18.99 21.79
N GLN A 123 39.18 18.20 21.00
CA GLN A 123 39.72 16.93 20.44
C GLN A 123 38.85 16.35 19.31
N GLY A 124 38.65 17.14 18.27
CA GLY A 124 38.00 16.72 17.01
C GLY A 124 38.96 16.62 15.83
N VAL A 125 40.27 16.43 16.04
CA VAL A 125 41.19 16.13 14.91
C VAL A 125 41.22 14.64 14.68
N SER A 126 40.49 14.26 13.63
CA SER A 126 40.63 13.03 12.88
C SER A 126 42.09 12.56 12.79
N ARG A 127 42.39 11.45 13.47
CA ARG A 127 43.47 10.54 13.10
C ARG A 127 42.95 9.12 13.27
N ASP A 128 42.97 8.39 12.15
CA ASP A 128 42.64 6.97 12.03
C ASP A 128 41.13 6.63 11.94
N GLY A 129 40.51 7.00 10.81
CA GLY A 129 39.58 6.14 10.03
C GLY A 129 38.40 5.44 10.72
N LYS A 130 38.05 5.76 11.97
CA LYS A 130 36.93 5.18 12.69
C LYS A 130 35.95 6.27 13.01
N VAL A 131 34.96 6.41 12.14
CA VAL A 131 33.70 7.08 12.44
C VAL A 131 33.21 6.53 13.78
N VAL A 132 33.01 7.41 14.76
CA VAL A 132 32.43 7.06 16.06
C VAL A 132 30.97 6.68 15.81
N MET A 133 30.75 5.41 15.50
CA MET A 133 29.42 4.83 15.43
C MET A 133 28.92 4.67 16.86
N ASN A 134 27.71 5.15 17.14
CA ASN A 134 27.02 4.80 18.38
C ASN A 134 26.86 3.27 18.41
N LYS A 135 27.59 2.60 19.30
CA LYS A 135 27.68 1.13 19.40
C LYS A 135 26.68 0.53 20.39
N TYR A 136 25.75 1.32 20.92
CA TYR A 136 24.89 0.92 22.04
C TYR A 136 23.61 0.16 21.65
N ASP A 137 23.57 -0.39 20.44
CA ASP A 137 22.30 -0.47 19.71
C ASP A 137 22.36 -1.68 18.78
N ASP A 138 22.39 -2.88 19.38
CA ASP A 138 22.39 -4.18 18.70
C ASP A 138 20.99 -4.45 18.11
N ASP A 139 20.85 -4.18 16.82
CA ASP A 139 19.57 -4.29 16.12
C ASP A 139 19.27 -5.72 15.67
N ILE A 140 18.46 -6.44 16.45
CA ILE A 140 17.92 -7.76 16.08
C ILE A 140 17.29 -7.75 14.66
N VAL A 141 16.64 -6.66 14.26
CA VAL A 141 15.95 -6.56 12.97
C VAL A 141 16.91 -6.33 11.81
N LEU A 142 17.91 -5.44 11.96
CA LEU A 142 18.92 -5.21 10.92
C LEU A 142 19.87 -6.40 10.79
N ASP A 143 20.17 -7.09 11.89
CA ASP A 143 21.00 -8.29 11.87
C ASP A 143 20.25 -9.49 11.27
N ASN A 144 18.96 -9.66 11.58
CA ASN A 144 18.12 -10.65 10.90
C ASN A 144 17.91 -10.32 9.42
N LEU A 145 17.77 -9.05 9.04
CA LEU A 145 17.62 -8.64 7.64
C LEU A 145 18.95 -8.81 6.87
N ARG A 146 20.10 -8.51 7.49
CA ARG A 146 21.42 -8.79 6.93
C ARG A 146 21.68 -10.28 6.82
N SER A 147 21.35 -11.06 7.84
CA SER A 147 21.46 -12.52 7.85
C SER A 147 20.58 -13.15 6.76
N PHE A 148 19.34 -12.66 6.62
CA PHE A 148 18.42 -13.07 5.58
C PHE A 148 18.93 -12.67 4.18
N SER A 149 19.39 -11.44 4.00
CA SER A 149 19.99 -10.98 2.74
C SER A 149 21.24 -11.79 2.39
N THR A 150 22.07 -12.13 3.37
CA THR A 150 23.28 -12.95 3.19
C THR A 150 22.93 -14.39 2.86
N SER A 151 21.91 -14.96 3.50
CA SER A 151 21.38 -16.31 3.21
C SER A 151 20.75 -16.39 1.82
N VAL A 152 20.02 -15.36 1.40
CA VAL A 152 19.48 -15.24 0.05
C VAL A 152 20.62 -15.08 -0.96
N LYS A 153 21.60 -14.20 -0.69
CA LYS A 153 22.77 -13.99 -1.57
C LYS A 153 23.68 -15.22 -1.66
N ALA A 154 23.73 -16.07 -0.63
CA ALA A 154 24.41 -17.35 -0.63
C ALA A 154 23.64 -18.40 -1.45
N ARG A 155 22.30 -18.45 -1.31
CA ARG A 155 21.43 -19.30 -2.13
C ARG A 155 21.54 -18.96 -3.63
N TRP A 156 21.63 -17.68 -3.99
CA TRP A 156 21.75 -17.22 -5.38
C TRP A 156 23.17 -17.32 -5.97
N ARG A 157 24.22 -17.53 -5.15
CA ARG A 157 25.60 -17.76 -5.62
C ARG A 157 26.03 -19.24 -5.61
N GLY A 158 25.13 -20.15 -5.25
CA GLY A 158 25.38 -21.59 -5.21
C GLY A 158 24.72 -22.34 -6.36
N THR A 159 25.25 -22.18 -7.58
CA THR A 159 25.21 -23.24 -8.60
C THR A 159 26.36 -23.02 -9.59
N PRO A 160 27.56 -23.57 -9.36
CA PRO A 160 28.33 -24.08 -10.48
C PRO A 160 27.61 -25.33 -10.98
N LEU A 161 27.13 -25.24 -12.22
CA LEU A 161 26.60 -26.35 -12.98
C LEU A 161 27.56 -27.54 -12.93
N CYS A 162 26.95 -28.72 -12.81
CA CYS A 162 27.52 -30.01 -13.13
C CYS A 162 28.32 -29.96 -14.45
N ASN A 163 29.53 -30.50 -14.45
CA ASN A 163 30.26 -31.06 -15.60
C ASN A 163 31.15 -32.17 -14.99
N THR A 164 30.93 -33.46 -15.27
CA THR A 164 31.63 -34.24 -16.32
C THR A 164 33.14 -34.00 -16.25
N ASP A 165 33.99 -34.92 -15.82
CA ASP A 165 34.02 -36.39 -15.97
C ASP A 165 34.66 -37.09 -14.75
#